data_AF-A0A5T0JE54-F1
#
_entry.id   AF-A0A5T0JE54-F1
#
_cell.length_a   1.000
_cell.length_b   1.000
_cell.length_c   1.000
_cell.angle_alpha   90.00
_cell.angle_beta   90.00
_cell.angle_gamma   90.00
#
_symmetry.space_group_name_H-M   'P 1'
#
loop_
_entity.id
_entity.type
_entity.pdbx_description
1 polymer ?
#
loop_
_entity_poly.entity_id
_entity_poly.type
_entity_poly.pdbx_seq_one_letter_code
_entity_poly.pdbx_strand_id
1 'polypeptide(L)'
;TDTAYGYSVDKDGYMGSDFNKAAGLPEDFKIHKSTLDEIKKAAENDPVVSSTKEYLGVSEYYTNIDMAETIKQYYNLFSNALGQSFPNDKTSFSEADINSMPSGYGVSGTQWMDFNDPSNRMNITGLKDFSNSLISNIYKTPEQAKEANDLWADSGYMIDGLLPKTLGLSLEEIKNVSKGEDWQFNPDMSVYPQNEDGSYSKEALFMSFLKSQGGQPVESPKTTLNPKVEAYNTAMAKESFSTTSVDIGDIMTGKVDFASLFKYLASKNGKLEGQLYMYENNIPKESAMGNWALDAEIKQAIANGWKAKPSTINSYADSIMDRLNNLIGQTRV
;
A
#
# COMPACT_ATOMS: atom_id res chain seq x y z
N THR A 1 1.29 25.09 28.18
CA THR A 1 1.75 24.02 27.30
C THR A 1 0.80 23.98 26.14
N ASP A 2 1.30 24.23 24.93
CA ASP A 2 0.46 24.15 23.75
C ASP A 2 0.12 22.68 23.49
N THR A 3 -1.06 22.45 22.91
CA THR A 3 -1.52 21.09 22.61
C THR A 3 -2.02 21.00 21.17
N ALA A 4 -1.82 19.82 20.58
CA ALA A 4 -2.34 19.47 19.27
C ALA A 4 -2.83 18.02 19.31
N TYR A 5 -4.01 17.77 18.76
CA TYR A 5 -4.61 16.42 18.71
C TYR A 5 -4.70 15.72 20.08
N GLY A 6 -4.77 16.49 21.18
CA GLY A 6 -4.83 15.98 22.55
C GLY A 6 -3.48 15.71 23.22
N TYR A 7 -2.36 16.07 22.60
CA TYR A 7 -1.01 15.83 23.11
C TYR A 7 -0.21 17.13 23.24
N SER A 8 0.83 17.11 24.08
CA SER A 8 1.73 18.25 24.28
C SER A 8 2.54 18.58 23.03
N VAL A 9 2.84 19.87 22.84
CA VAL A 9 3.70 20.38 21.76
C VAL A 9 4.76 21.29 22.38
N ASP A 10 6.00 21.14 21.95
CA ASP A 10 7.11 21.99 22.39
C ASP A 10 7.10 23.37 21.72
N LYS A 11 8.02 24.24 22.14
CA LYS A 11 8.12 25.62 21.63
C LYS A 11 8.51 25.71 20.15
N ASP A 12 9.11 24.65 19.60
CA ASP A 12 9.60 24.58 18.22
C ASP A 12 8.59 23.84 17.32
N GLY A 13 7.43 23.45 17.86
CA GLY A 13 6.32 22.84 17.13
C GLY A 13 6.36 21.31 17.05
N TYR A 14 7.28 20.64 17.76
CA TYR A 14 7.35 19.18 17.79
C TYR A 14 6.42 18.60 18.85
N MET A 15 5.82 17.46 18.50
CA MET A 15 4.98 16.67 19.40
C MET A 15 5.81 16.15 20.58
N GLY A 16 5.24 16.22 21.79
CA GLY A 16 5.93 15.85 23.02
C GLY A 16 5.97 14.35 23.28
N SER A 17 6.60 13.98 24.40
CA SER A 17 6.81 12.57 24.79
C SER A 17 5.51 11.80 25.07
N ASP A 18 4.43 12.50 25.42
CA ASP A 18 3.09 11.90 25.56
C ASP A 18 2.53 11.42 24.21
N PHE A 19 2.75 12.15 23.12
CA PHE A 19 2.45 11.70 21.77
C PHE A 19 3.33 10.51 21.38
N ASN A 20 4.65 10.60 21.56
CA ASN A 20 5.58 9.53 21.21
C ASN A 20 5.22 8.22 21.92
N LYS A 21 4.87 8.29 23.20
CA LYS A 21 4.40 7.14 23.98
C LYS A 21 3.10 6.54 23.42
N ALA A 22 2.13 7.38 23.04
CA ALA A 22 0.87 6.93 22.45
C ALA A 22 1.07 6.31 21.06
N ALA A 23 1.98 6.86 20.27
CA ALA A 23 2.32 6.41 18.92
C ALA A 23 3.38 5.28 18.91
N GLY A 24 3.89 4.84 20.06
CA GLY A 24 4.91 3.79 20.14
C GLY A 24 6.28 4.18 19.53
N LEU A 25 6.59 5.47 19.50
CA LEU A 25 7.85 6.01 18.96
C LEU A 25 8.95 6.05 20.03
N PRO A 26 10.24 6.07 19.65
CA PRO A 26 11.32 6.42 20.55
C PRO A 26 11.06 7.76 21.26
N GLU A 27 11.53 7.90 22.50
CA GLU A 27 11.24 9.06 23.34
C GLU A 27 11.67 10.38 22.70
N ASP A 28 12.80 10.38 22.01
CA ASP A 28 13.41 11.52 21.33
C ASP A 28 13.03 11.65 19.84
N PHE A 29 12.18 10.77 19.31
CA PHE A 29 11.77 10.80 17.92
C PHE A 29 10.94 12.05 17.63
N LYS A 30 11.31 12.79 16.59
CA LYS A 30 10.68 14.08 16.30
C LYS A 30 9.57 13.96 15.26
N ILE A 31 8.35 14.33 15.64
CA ILE A 31 7.24 14.58 14.71
C ILE A 31 6.83 16.04 14.87
N HIS A 32 6.88 16.83 13.81
CA HIS A 32 6.41 18.21 13.86
C HIS A 32 4.90 18.27 13.67
N LYS A 33 4.21 19.18 14.38
CA LYS A 33 2.75 19.35 14.32
C LYS A 33 2.25 19.57 12.88
N SER A 34 3.00 20.30 12.06
CA SER A 34 2.64 20.55 10.66
C SER A 34 2.46 19.27 9.84
N THR A 35 3.19 18.20 10.17
CA THR A 35 3.01 16.88 9.54
C THR A 35 1.61 16.33 9.82
N LEU A 36 1.13 16.43 11.06
CA LEU A 36 -0.22 15.96 11.44
C LEU A 36 -1.32 16.84 10.84
N ASP A 37 -1.09 18.16 10.79
CA ASP A 37 -1.99 19.10 10.11
C ASP A 37 -2.12 18.79 8.62
N GLU A 38 -1.02 18.42 7.97
CA GLU A 38 -1.01 18.03 6.55
C GLU A 38 -1.72 16.70 6.31
N ILE A 39 -1.60 15.71 7.21
CA ILE A 39 -2.42 14.48 7.17
C ILE A 39 -3.90 14.84 7.19
N LYS A 40 -4.35 15.68 8.14
CA LYS A 40 -5.76 16.10 8.23
C LYS A 40 -6.19 16.84 6.96
N LYS A 41 -5.37 17.77 6.46
CA LYS A 41 -5.64 18.55 5.25
C LYS A 41 -5.82 17.63 4.04
N ALA A 42 -4.86 16.76 3.77
CA ALA A 42 -4.90 15.84 2.63
C ALA A 42 -6.09 14.90 2.71
N ALA A 43 -6.36 14.32 3.90
CA ALA A 43 -7.50 13.44 4.11
C ALA A 43 -8.86 14.11 3.89
N GLU A 44 -9.02 15.36 4.34
CA GLU A 44 -10.25 16.13 4.14
C GLU A 44 -10.41 16.65 2.71
N ASN A 45 -9.32 16.79 1.95
CA ASN A 45 -9.35 17.31 0.58
C ASN A 45 -9.25 16.22 -0.49
N ASP A 46 -9.07 14.94 -0.13
CA ASP A 46 -9.09 13.83 -1.07
C ASP A 46 -10.29 13.95 -2.04
N PRO A 47 -10.14 13.71 -3.36
CA PRO A 47 -11.21 13.95 -4.32
C PRO A 47 -12.51 13.18 -4.03
N VAL A 48 -12.41 11.94 -3.53
CA VAL A 48 -13.57 11.11 -3.18
C VAL A 48 -14.21 11.65 -1.91
N VAL A 49 -13.39 11.99 -0.91
CA VAL A 49 -13.84 12.60 0.35
C VAL A 49 -14.55 13.93 0.10
N SER A 50 -13.93 14.83 -0.67
CA SER A 50 -14.47 16.15 -1.02
C SER A 50 -15.81 16.05 -1.75
N SER A 51 -15.90 15.17 -2.75
CA SER A 51 -17.14 14.92 -3.49
C SER A 51 -18.25 14.37 -2.58
N THR A 52 -17.89 13.47 -1.65
CA THR A 52 -18.85 12.91 -0.68
C THR A 52 -19.35 13.97 0.30
N LYS A 53 -18.46 14.86 0.77
CA LYS A 53 -18.84 15.98 1.64
C LYS A 53 -19.82 16.94 0.95
N GLU A 54 -19.54 17.30 -0.30
CA GLU A 54 -20.42 18.15 -1.11
C GLU A 54 -21.79 17.49 -1.32
N TYR A 55 -21.80 16.22 -1.74
CA TYR A 55 -23.03 15.45 -1.96
C TYR A 55 -23.91 15.35 -0.71
N LEU A 56 -23.30 15.14 0.46
CA LEU A 56 -24.04 14.98 1.73
C LEU A 56 -24.31 16.31 2.46
N GLY A 57 -23.79 17.42 1.93
CA GLY A 57 -23.90 18.75 2.55
C GLY A 57 -23.28 18.80 3.95
N VAL A 58 -22.07 18.28 4.10
CA VAL A 58 -21.28 18.32 5.35
C VAL A 58 -19.96 19.06 5.15
N SER A 59 -19.45 19.72 6.20
CA SER A 59 -18.21 20.49 6.13
C SER A 59 -16.95 19.65 6.37
N GLU A 60 -17.05 18.60 7.19
CA GLU A 60 -15.95 17.71 7.56
C GLU A 60 -16.37 16.25 7.37
N TYR A 61 -15.44 15.43 6.88
CA TYR A 61 -15.65 14.01 6.63
C TYR A 61 -15.31 13.20 7.88
N TYR A 62 -14.24 13.59 8.58
CA TYR A 62 -13.81 12.98 9.84
C TYR A 62 -14.23 13.86 11.02
N THR A 63 -14.90 13.27 12.01
CA THR A 63 -15.11 13.92 13.31
C THR A 63 -13.88 13.78 14.22
N ASN A 64 -13.08 12.73 14.00
CA ASN A 64 -11.78 12.56 14.64
C ASN A 64 -10.87 11.68 13.78
N ILE A 65 -9.58 12.01 13.75
CA ILE A 65 -8.52 11.16 13.21
C ILE A 65 -7.62 10.76 14.38
N ASP A 66 -7.41 9.46 14.59
CA ASP A 66 -6.46 8.98 15.59
C ASP A 66 -5.02 9.16 15.10
N MET A 67 -4.48 10.37 15.29
CA MET A 67 -3.14 10.73 14.79
C MET A 67 -2.03 9.87 15.39
N ALA A 68 -2.17 9.48 16.67
CA ALA A 68 -1.16 8.64 17.32
C ALA A 68 -1.17 7.22 16.73
N GLU A 69 -2.33 6.60 16.56
CA GLU A 69 -2.42 5.27 15.93
C GLU A 69 -2.03 5.30 14.45
N THR A 70 -2.37 6.38 13.73
CA THR A 70 -1.93 6.63 12.35
C THR A 70 -0.41 6.63 12.25
N ILE A 71 0.27 7.44 13.05
CA ILE A 71 1.74 7.49 13.03
C ILE A 71 2.35 6.17 13.51
N LYS A 72 1.76 5.51 14.52
CA LYS A 72 2.24 4.22 15.04
C LYS A 72 2.26 3.14 13.98
N GLN A 73 1.16 2.94 13.26
CA GLN A 73 1.06 1.89 12.26
C GLN A 73 2.06 2.12 11.11
N TYR A 74 2.18 3.37 10.64
CA TYR A 74 3.21 3.71 9.65
C TYR A 74 4.62 3.52 10.19
N TYR A 75 4.91 3.93 11.43
CA TYR A 75 6.23 3.81 12.02
C TYR A 75 6.64 2.35 12.22
N ASN A 76 5.69 1.47 12.59
CA ASN A 76 5.94 0.04 12.72
C ASN A 76 6.32 -0.59 11.37
N LEU A 77 5.56 -0.28 10.31
CA LEU A 77 5.87 -0.77 8.97
C LEU A 77 7.20 -0.21 8.45
N PHE A 78 7.45 1.10 8.64
CA PHE A 78 8.73 1.74 8.32
C PHE A 78 9.90 1.09 9.06
N SER A 79 9.78 0.89 10.37
CA SER A 79 10.83 0.29 11.19
C SER A 79 11.07 -1.17 10.81
N ASN A 80 10.01 -1.92 10.47
CA ASN A 80 10.13 -3.29 9.98
C ASN A 80 10.86 -3.34 8.63
N ALA A 81 10.60 -2.39 7.72
CA ALA A 81 11.30 -2.28 6.44
C ALA A 81 12.77 -1.88 6.61
N LEU A 82 13.05 -0.86 7.43
CA LEU A 82 14.41 -0.37 7.66
C LEU A 82 15.28 -1.42 8.38
N GLY A 83 14.69 -2.15 9.32
CA GLY A 83 15.33 -3.26 10.04
C GLY A 83 15.75 -4.44 9.16
N GLN A 84 15.26 -4.51 7.91
CA GLN A 84 15.72 -5.50 6.94
C GLN A 84 17.11 -5.21 6.37
N SER A 85 17.53 -3.95 6.40
CA SER A 85 18.79 -3.49 5.79
C SER A 85 19.78 -2.95 6.81
N PHE A 86 19.30 -2.48 7.97
CA PHE A 86 20.12 -1.81 8.97
C PHE A 86 19.81 -2.26 10.39
N PRO A 87 20.75 -2.12 11.33
CA PRO A 87 20.47 -2.23 12.75
C PRO A 87 19.35 -1.27 13.20
N ASN A 88 18.49 -1.73 14.11
CA ASN A 88 17.31 -0.96 14.54
C ASN A 88 17.65 0.37 15.25
N ASP A 89 18.85 0.47 15.82
CA ASP A 89 19.40 1.62 16.54
C ASP A 89 20.13 2.63 15.62
N LYS A 90 20.26 2.35 14.32
CA LYS A 90 20.80 3.33 13.36
C LYS A 90 19.82 4.50 13.21
N THR A 91 20.30 5.71 13.50
CA THR A 91 19.52 6.96 13.45
C THR A 91 19.97 7.93 12.35
N SER A 92 21.08 7.65 11.68
CA SER A 92 21.66 8.49 10.62
C SER A 92 22.06 7.66 9.40
N PHE A 93 21.73 8.16 8.20
CA PHE A 93 21.81 7.46 6.92
C PHE A 93 22.53 8.33 5.88
N SER A 94 23.68 7.83 5.39
CA SER A 94 24.39 8.44 4.28
C SER A 94 23.69 8.19 2.94
N GLU A 95 24.07 8.92 1.89
CA GLU A 95 23.59 8.60 0.53
C GLU A 95 23.97 7.18 0.10
N ALA A 96 25.13 6.66 0.55
CA ALA A 96 25.55 5.29 0.30
C ALA A 96 24.64 4.27 1.01
N ASP A 97 24.23 4.56 2.24
CA ASP A 97 23.23 3.72 2.94
C ASP A 97 21.92 3.68 2.14
N ILE A 98 21.40 4.83 1.73
CA ILE A 98 20.12 4.90 1.00
C ILE A 98 20.23 4.21 -0.36
N ASN A 99 21.33 4.39 -1.09
CA ASN A 99 21.57 3.70 -2.36
C ASN A 99 21.78 2.19 -2.22
N SER A 100 22.04 1.70 -0.99
CA SER A 100 22.15 0.25 -0.72
C SER A 100 20.81 -0.41 -0.42
N MET A 101 19.72 0.37 -0.32
CA MET A 101 18.39 -0.17 -0.04
C MET A 101 17.91 -1.09 -1.19
N PRO A 102 17.11 -2.12 -0.88
CA PRO A 102 16.51 -3.01 -1.87
C PRO A 102 15.75 -2.24 -2.96
N SER A 103 15.70 -2.84 -4.15
CA SER A 103 14.87 -2.33 -5.26
C SER A 103 13.36 -2.34 -4.97
N GLY A 104 12.93 -3.08 -3.94
CA GLY A 104 11.59 -2.97 -3.39
C GLY A 104 11.28 -3.98 -2.28
N TYR A 105 10.10 -3.84 -1.72
CA TYR A 105 9.57 -4.65 -0.63
C TYR A 105 8.17 -5.18 -0.96
N GLY A 106 7.92 -6.46 -0.66
CA GLY A 106 6.58 -7.03 -0.59
C GLY A 106 6.01 -6.83 0.82
N VAL A 107 4.74 -6.48 0.92
CA VAL A 107 4.07 -6.18 2.20
C VAL A 107 2.82 -7.04 2.35
N SER A 108 2.84 -7.96 3.29
CA SER A 108 1.72 -8.85 3.65
C SER A 108 0.99 -8.33 4.89
N GLY A 109 -0.23 -8.82 5.14
CA GLY A 109 -0.96 -8.58 6.38
C GLY A 109 -1.66 -7.22 6.45
N THR A 110 -1.62 -6.44 5.35
CA THR A 110 -2.40 -5.20 5.25
C THR A 110 -3.86 -5.54 5.09
N GLN A 111 -4.71 -5.00 5.96
CA GLN A 111 -6.15 -5.19 5.85
C GLN A 111 -6.80 -3.93 5.24
N TRP A 112 -7.91 -4.13 4.55
CA TRP A 112 -8.68 -3.10 3.87
C TRP A 112 -10.15 -3.54 3.80
N MET A 113 -10.95 -2.87 2.96
CA MET A 113 -12.30 -3.28 2.60
C MET A 113 -12.34 -4.73 2.12
N ASP A 114 -13.19 -5.53 2.77
CA ASP A 114 -13.62 -6.84 2.31
C ASP A 114 -15.13 -6.94 2.52
N PHE A 115 -15.90 -6.71 1.45
CA PHE A 115 -17.36 -6.74 1.49
C PHE A 115 -17.94 -8.16 1.66
N ASN A 116 -17.11 -9.22 1.64
CA ASN A 116 -17.54 -10.56 2.04
C ASN A 116 -17.65 -10.71 3.57
N ASP A 117 -16.95 -9.87 4.33
CA ASP A 117 -17.11 -9.76 5.78
C ASP A 117 -17.94 -8.51 6.13
N PRO A 118 -19.25 -8.64 6.36
CA PRO A 118 -20.10 -7.49 6.68
C PRO A 118 -19.76 -6.85 8.04
N SER A 119 -18.97 -7.52 8.88
CA SER A 119 -18.50 -6.96 10.17
C SER A 119 -17.24 -6.11 10.02
N ASN A 120 -16.58 -6.14 8.86
CA ASN A 120 -15.37 -5.39 8.61
C ASN A 120 -15.67 -3.88 8.54
N ARG A 121 -15.22 -3.14 9.56
CA ARG A 121 -15.39 -1.69 9.68
C ARG A 121 -14.74 -0.92 8.53
N MET A 122 -13.68 -1.45 7.93
CA MET A 122 -13.00 -0.83 6.79
C MET A 122 -13.92 -0.68 5.58
N ASN A 123 -14.97 -1.51 5.45
CA ASN A 123 -16.02 -1.33 4.43
C ASN A 123 -16.77 0.00 4.57
N ILE A 124 -16.80 0.58 5.77
CA ILE A 124 -17.44 1.86 6.08
C ILE A 124 -16.43 2.99 6.04
N THR A 125 -15.23 2.80 6.60
CA THR A 125 -14.22 3.86 6.69
C THR A 125 -13.42 4.07 5.43
N GLY A 126 -13.18 3.00 4.66
CA GLY A 126 -12.26 3.01 3.52
C GLY A 126 -10.81 3.28 3.94
N LEU A 127 -10.41 2.90 5.17
CA LEU A 127 -9.06 3.10 5.69
C LEU A 127 -8.26 1.79 5.74
N LYS A 128 -6.92 1.89 5.62
CA LYS A 128 -6.00 0.75 5.69
C LYS A 128 -5.74 0.46 7.15
N ASP A 129 -5.67 -0.81 7.48
CA ASP A 129 -5.12 -1.26 8.74
C ASP A 129 -3.76 -1.90 8.46
N PHE A 130 -2.70 -1.24 8.93
CA PHE A 130 -1.34 -1.75 8.86
C PHE A 130 -0.88 -2.38 10.18
N SER A 131 -1.75 -2.55 11.18
CA SER A 131 -1.38 -3.11 12.49
C SER A 131 -0.75 -4.50 12.41
N ASN A 132 -1.15 -5.29 11.41
CA ASN A 132 -0.60 -6.61 11.11
C ASN A 132 0.32 -6.62 9.88
N SER A 133 0.63 -5.46 9.29
CA SER A 133 1.48 -5.38 8.11
C SER A 133 2.94 -5.66 8.43
N LEU A 134 3.58 -6.46 7.58
CA LEU A 134 5.01 -6.75 7.66
C LEU A 134 5.61 -6.92 6.28
N ILE A 135 6.92 -6.69 6.18
CA ILE A 135 7.70 -7.03 5.00
C ILE A 135 7.72 -8.54 4.87
N SER A 136 7.08 -9.04 3.83
CA SER A 136 7.06 -10.47 3.49
C SER A 136 8.23 -10.85 2.58
N ASN A 137 8.67 -9.91 1.74
CA ASN A 137 9.68 -10.15 0.71
C ASN A 137 10.57 -8.93 0.52
N ILE A 138 11.85 -9.17 0.24
CA ILE A 138 12.84 -8.16 -0.14
C ILE A 138 13.30 -8.45 -1.58
N TYR A 139 13.05 -7.51 -2.47
CA TYR A 139 13.52 -7.53 -3.85
C TYR A 139 14.82 -6.73 -3.92
N LYS A 140 15.96 -7.41 -3.79
CA LYS A 140 17.28 -6.75 -3.71
C LYS A 140 17.65 -6.11 -5.04
N THR A 141 17.32 -6.75 -6.16
CA THR A 141 17.69 -6.29 -7.50
C THR A 141 16.49 -5.85 -8.34
N PRO A 142 16.68 -5.02 -9.37
CA PRO A 142 15.62 -4.62 -10.29
C PRO A 142 14.96 -5.81 -10.99
N GLU A 143 15.70 -6.89 -11.26
CA GLU A 143 15.17 -8.11 -11.88
C GLU A 143 14.21 -8.84 -10.95
N GLN A 144 14.51 -8.92 -9.65
CA GLN A 144 13.62 -9.53 -8.67
C GLN A 144 12.33 -8.71 -8.52
N ALA A 145 12.44 -7.38 -8.45
CA ALA A 145 11.28 -6.50 -8.38
C ALA A 145 10.43 -6.61 -9.66
N LYS A 146 11.07 -6.62 -10.84
CA LYS A 146 10.38 -6.80 -12.12
C LYS A 146 9.63 -8.14 -12.17
N GLU A 147 10.26 -9.23 -11.75
CA GLU A 147 9.62 -10.54 -11.74
C GLU A 147 8.44 -10.60 -10.76
N ALA A 148 8.55 -9.95 -9.60
CA ALA A 148 7.45 -9.84 -8.65
C ALA A 148 6.26 -9.08 -9.23
N ASN A 149 6.50 -7.96 -9.90
CA ASN A 149 5.46 -7.19 -10.60
C ASN A 149 4.84 -7.98 -11.76
N ASP A 150 5.67 -8.68 -12.53
CA ASP A 150 5.23 -9.54 -13.64
C ASP A 150 4.33 -10.68 -13.11
N LEU A 151 4.73 -11.35 -12.03
CA LEU A 151 3.92 -12.38 -11.37
C LEU A 151 2.62 -11.84 -10.80
N TRP A 152 2.64 -10.66 -10.19
CA TRP A 152 1.44 -10.01 -9.71
C TRP A 152 0.45 -9.76 -10.86
N ALA A 153 0.91 -9.25 -12.00
CA ALA A 153 0.09 -9.06 -13.19
C ALA A 153 -0.40 -10.38 -13.82
N ASP A 154 0.48 -11.38 -13.96
CA ASP A 154 0.16 -12.71 -14.51
C ASP A 154 -0.83 -13.47 -13.62
N SER A 155 -0.79 -13.21 -12.30
CA SER A 155 -1.78 -13.71 -11.34
C SER A 155 -3.14 -13.03 -11.47
N GLY A 156 -3.34 -12.13 -12.44
CA GLY A 156 -4.56 -11.33 -12.56
C GLY A 156 -4.76 -10.38 -11.39
N TYR A 157 -3.67 -9.90 -10.80
CA TYR A 157 -3.65 -9.04 -9.62
C TYR A 157 -4.25 -9.70 -8.36
N MET A 158 -4.25 -11.04 -8.30
CA MET A 158 -4.89 -11.77 -7.20
C MET A 158 -3.98 -12.00 -5.99
N ILE A 159 -2.66 -11.81 -6.13
CA ILE A 159 -1.71 -12.02 -5.02
C ILE A 159 -1.39 -10.68 -4.33
N ASP A 160 -2.10 -10.37 -3.26
CA ASP A 160 -1.85 -9.17 -2.48
C ASP A 160 -0.51 -9.26 -1.73
N GLY A 161 0.23 -8.15 -1.71
CA GLY A 161 1.53 -8.06 -1.05
C GLY A 161 2.74 -8.52 -1.87
N LEU A 162 2.53 -9.07 -3.08
CA LEU A 162 3.62 -9.42 -4.01
C LEU A 162 4.16 -8.21 -4.78
N LEU A 163 3.33 -7.20 -5.04
CA LEU A 163 3.74 -6.01 -5.80
C LEU A 163 4.89 -5.29 -5.08
N PRO A 164 6.07 -5.14 -5.70
CA PRO A 164 7.21 -4.46 -5.10
C PRO A 164 6.91 -2.99 -4.84
N LYS A 165 7.24 -2.52 -3.63
CA LYS A 165 7.15 -1.11 -3.23
C LYS A 165 8.52 -0.59 -2.81
N THR A 166 8.92 0.58 -3.30
CA THR A 166 10.12 1.31 -2.83
C THR A 166 9.93 1.85 -1.41
N LEU A 167 8.67 2.03 -0.99
CA LEU A 167 8.28 2.58 0.31
C LEU A 167 8.86 3.98 0.59
N GLY A 168 9.20 4.77 -0.45
CA GLY A 168 9.78 6.10 -0.25
C GLY A 168 11.23 6.07 0.23
N LEU A 169 11.88 4.91 0.18
CA LEU A 169 13.22 4.67 0.72
C LEU A 169 14.27 4.71 -0.41
N SER A 170 14.23 5.76 -1.23
CA SER A 170 15.23 6.03 -2.26
C SER A 170 15.67 7.50 -2.23
N LEU A 171 16.87 7.80 -2.73
CA LEU A 171 17.36 9.19 -2.77
C LEU A 171 16.46 10.09 -3.61
N GLU A 172 15.89 9.56 -4.69
CA GLU A 172 14.97 10.31 -5.55
C GLU A 172 13.72 10.73 -4.77
N GLU A 173 13.10 9.81 -4.03
CA GLU A 173 11.89 10.07 -3.26
C GLU A 173 12.17 10.99 -2.07
N ILE A 174 13.28 10.78 -1.35
CA ILE A 174 13.70 11.63 -0.21
C ILE A 174 13.96 13.06 -0.68
N LYS A 175 14.58 13.24 -1.86
CA LYS A 175 14.87 14.56 -2.45
C LYS A 175 13.65 15.18 -3.14
N ASN A 176 12.56 14.45 -3.33
CA ASN A 176 11.39 14.98 -4.02
C ASN A 176 10.60 15.94 -3.09
N VAL A 177 10.99 17.21 -3.12
CA VAL A 177 10.36 18.34 -2.42
C VAL A 177 9.20 18.97 -3.20
N SER A 178 8.71 18.36 -4.29
CA SER A 178 7.65 18.99 -5.08
C SER A 178 6.35 19.14 -4.27
N LYS A 179 5.76 20.35 -4.37
CA LYS A 179 4.44 20.65 -3.82
C LYS A 179 3.40 19.99 -4.70
N GLY A 180 2.65 19.06 -4.12
CA GLY A 180 1.47 18.46 -4.74
C GLY A 180 0.27 19.41 -4.77
N GLU A 181 -0.83 18.93 -5.35
CA GLU A 181 -2.14 19.58 -5.19
C GLU A 181 -2.62 19.50 -3.73
N ASP A 182 -3.63 20.29 -3.34
CA ASP A 182 -4.07 20.41 -1.94
C ASP A 182 -4.62 19.13 -1.30
N TRP A 183 -4.93 18.11 -2.12
CA TRP A 183 -5.37 16.78 -1.69
C TRP A 183 -4.21 15.78 -1.52
N GLN A 184 -3.01 16.11 -2.03
CA GLN A 184 -1.83 15.28 -1.88
C GLN A 184 -1.12 15.63 -0.57
N PHE A 185 -0.81 14.61 0.23
CA PHE A 185 -0.01 14.79 1.43
C PHE A 185 1.39 15.28 1.07
N ASN A 186 1.73 16.50 1.48
CA ASN A 186 3.02 17.11 1.21
C ASN A 186 3.61 17.74 2.47
N PRO A 187 4.27 16.94 3.34
CA PRO A 187 4.78 17.42 4.61
C PRO A 187 5.90 18.44 4.41
N ASP A 188 6.03 19.38 5.34
CA ASP A 188 7.14 20.33 5.36
C ASP A 188 8.43 19.61 5.75
N MET A 189 9.26 19.31 4.75
CA MET A 189 10.55 18.64 4.98
C MET A 189 11.61 19.55 5.60
N SER A 190 11.40 20.88 5.66
CA SER A 190 12.40 21.81 6.19
C SER A 190 12.60 21.68 7.71
N VAL A 191 11.62 21.12 8.42
CA VAL A 191 11.72 20.79 9.85
C VAL A 191 12.47 19.48 10.11
N TYR A 192 12.89 18.79 9.05
CA TYR A 192 13.70 17.56 9.11
C TYR A 192 15.01 17.75 8.31
N PRO A 193 15.88 18.71 8.71
CA PRO A 193 17.08 19.03 7.95
C PRO A 193 18.06 17.85 7.94
N GLN A 194 18.92 17.83 6.92
CA GLN A 194 20.10 16.96 6.95
C GLN A 194 21.01 17.32 8.12
N ASN A 195 21.74 16.30 8.60
CA ASN A 195 22.79 16.49 9.58
C ASN A 195 23.96 17.29 8.96
N GLU A 196 24.85 17.83 9.80
CA GLU A 196 25.99 18.64 9.37
C GLU A 196 26.93 17.92 8.39
N ASP A 197 27.01 16.59 8.49
CA ASP A 197 27.80 15.72 7.60
C ASP A 197 27.09 15.35 6.29
N GLY A 198 25.89 15.89 6.04
CA GLY A 198 25.07 15.63 4.86
C GLY A 198 24.25 14.34 4.92
N SER A 199 24.31 13.59 6.03
CA SER A 199 23.45 12.42 6.24
C SER A 199 22.00 12.82 6.57
N TYR A 200 21.07 11.89 6.33
CA TYR A 200 19.65 12.05 6.65
C TYR A 200 19.32 11.39 7.99
N SER A 201 18.49 12.03 8.80
CA SER A 201 18.01 11.43 10.05
C SER A 201 16.95 10.35 9.79
N LYS A 202 16.69 9.50 10.78
CA LYS A 202 15.62 8.49 10.74
C LYS A 202 14.24 9.13 10.54
N GLU A 203 14.00 10.30 11.11
CA GLU A 203 12.78 11.09 10.92
C GLU A 203 12.62 11.56 9.47
N ALA A 204 13.70 12.04 8.83
CA ALA A 204 13.65 12.43 7.42
C ALA A 204 13.30 11.25 6.50
N LEU A 205 13.90 10.07 6.76
CA LEU A 205 13.52 8.83 6.07
C LEU A 205 12.06 8.44 6.34
N PHE A 206 11.61 8.56 7.60
CA PHE A 206 10.23 8.26 7.96
C PHE A 206 9.22 9.19 7.27
N MET A 207 9.54 10.48 7.10
CA MET A 207 8.70 11.40 6.36
C MET A 207 8.64 11.07 4.87
N SER A 208 9.76 10.67 4.27
CA SER A 208 9.77 10.18 2.88
C SER A 208 8.92 8.91 2.73
N PHE A 209 9.04 7.98 3.69
CA PHE A 209 8.20 6.80 3.76
C PHE A 209 6.72 7.18 3.85
N LEU A 210 6.35 8.04 4.81
CA LEU A 210 4.97 8.48 5.02
C LEU A 210 4.40 9.17 3.77
N LYS A 211 5.22 9.99 3.10
CA LYS A 211 4.88 10.64 1.82
C LYS A 211 4.59 9.62 0.73
N SER A 212 5.41 8.57 0.60
CA SER A 212 5.17 7.49 -0.38
C SER A 212 3.88 6.72 -0.13
N GLN A 213 3.42 6.68 1.13
CA GLN A 213 2.15 6.06 1.51
C GLN A 213 0.96 7.03 1.43
N GLY A 214 1.20 8.29 1.03
CA GLY A 214 0.16 9.33 0.89
C GLY A 214 -0.31 9.95 2.21
N GLY A 215 0.35 9.65 3.34
CA GLY A 215 0.03 10.21 4.66
C GLY A 215 -1.45 10.16 5.02
N GLN A 216 -2.15 9.07 4.70
CA GLN A 216 -3.58 8.95 4.93
C GLN A 216 -3.87 8.47 6.36
N PRO A 217 -5.03 8.81 6.95
CA PRO A 217 -5.50 8.18 8.16
C PRO A 217 -5.52 6.65 8.03
N VAL A 218 -5.28 5.95 9.12
CA VAL A 218 -5.41 4.49 9.20
C VAL A 218 -6.64 4.10 10.01
N GLU A 219 -7.05 2.85 9.85
CA GLU A 219 -8.14 2.28 10.62
C GLU A 219 -7.78 2.27 12.12
N SER A 220 -8.65 2.89 12.90
CA SER A 220 -8.62 2.90 14.37
C SER A 220 -10.04 3.02 14.89
N PRO A 221 -10.39 2.34 16.01
CA PRO A 221 -11.67 2.55 16.69
C PRO A 221 -11.93 4.01 17.10
N LYS A 222 -10.88 4.84 17.18
CA LYS A 222 -11.00 6.27 17.52
C LYS A 222 -11.02 7.18 16.29
N THR A 223 -10.66 6.69 15.10
CA THR A 223 -10.87 7.44 13.86
C THR A 223 -12.35 7.35 13.49
N THR A 224 -13.07 8.46 13.57
CA THR A 224 -14.54 8.50 13.42
C THR A 224 -14.95 9.40 12.26
N LEU A 225 -16.00 9.00 11.57
CA LEU A 225 -16.57 9.75 10.46
C LEU A 225 -17.70 10.66 10.94
N ASN A 226 -18.00 11.67 10.14
CA ASN A 226 -19.25 12.39 10.26
C ASN A 226 -20.43 11.41 10.23
N PRO A 227 -21.42 11.50 11.15
CA PRO A 227 -22.52 10.54 11.20
C PRO A 227 -23.30 10.39 9.88
N LYS A 228 -23.41 11.46 9.07
CA LYS A 228 -24.04 11.37 7.74
C LYS A 228 -23.20 10.57 6.75
N VAL A 229 -21.88 10.76 6.78
CA VAL A 229 -20.92 10.00 5.97
C VAL A 229 -20.94 8.54 6.39
N GLU A 230 -20.91 8.24 7.69
CA GLU A 230 -20.95 6.88 8.21
C GLU A 230 -22.22 6.14 7.77
N ALA A 231 -23.39 6.80 7.89
CA ALA A 231 -24.66 6.25 7.44
C ALA A 231 -24.69 5.99 5.92
N TYR A 232 -24.16 6.93 5.14
CA TYR A 232 -24.04 6.80 3.68
C TYR A 232 -23.12 5.63 3.30
N ASN A 233 -21.90 5.58 3.83
CA ASN A 233 -20.94 4.50 3.55
C ASN A 233 -21.47 3.13 4.01
N THR A 234 -22.18 3.08 5.15
CA THR A 234 -22.84 1.86 5.63
C THR A 234 -23.91 1.37 4.66
N ALA A 235 -24.67 2.27 4.03
CA ALA A 235 -25.64 1.90 3.01
C ALA A 235 -24.95 1.40 1.74
N MET A 236 -23.89 2.10 1.29
CA MET A 236 -23.11 1.71 0.12
C MET A 236 -22.43 0.35 0.30
N ALA A 237 -21.87 0.07 1.47
CA ALA A 237 -21.20 -1.20 1.78
C ALA A 237 -22.14 -2.41 1.67
N LYS A 238 -23.44 -2.25 1.97
CA LYS A 238 -24.44 -3.34 1.85
C LYS A 238 -24.74 -3.74 0.41
N GLU A 239 -24.59 -2.81 -0.52
CA GLU A 239 -24.81 -3.02 -1.96
C GLU A 239 -23.50 -3.38 -2.69
N SER A 240 -22.39 -3.53 -1.96
CA SER A 240 -21.06 -3.77 -2.50
C SER A 240 -20.64 -5.24 -2.36
N PHE A 241 -19.74 -5.69 -3.23
CA PHE A 241 -19.15 -7.03 -3.20
C PHE A 241 -17.64 -6.92 -3.47
N SER A 242 -16.81 -7.71 -2.78
CA SER A 242 -15.36 -7.71 -2.99
C SER A 242 -14.98 -8.66 -4.12
N THR A 243 -13.83 -8.39 -4.74
CA THR A 243 -13.21 -9.30 -5.69
C THR A 243 -12.29 -10.28 -4.95
N THR A 244 -12.16 -11.51 -5.46
CA THR A 244 -11.27 -12.56 -4.94
C THR A 244 -9.79 -12.21 -5.14
N SER A 245 -9.18 -11.47 -4.21
CA SER A 245 -7.73 -11.43 -4.01
C SER A 245 -7.33 -12.26 -2.78
N VAL A 246 -6.05 -12.60 -2.68
CA VAL A 246 -5.47 -13.46 -1.64
C VAL A 246 -4.15 -12.87 -1.16
N ASP A 247 -3.98 -12.74 0.15
CA ASP A 247 -2.72 -12.29 0.75
C ASP A 247 -1.58 -13.29 0.52
N ILE A 248 -0.40 -12.81 0.12
CA ILE A 248 0.78 -13.64 -0.13
C ILE A 248 1.19 -14.48 1.08
N GLY A 249 0.99 -13.98 2.31
CA GLY A 249 1.20 -14.70 3.56
C GLY A 249 0.31 -15.93 3.70
N ASP A 250 -0.95 -15.85 3.27
CA ASP A 250 -1.88 -16.98 3.27
C ASP A 250 -1.48 -18.06 2.25
N ILE A 251 -0.91 -17.66 1.11
CA ILE A 251 -0.36 -18.59 0.12
C ILE A 251 0.90 -19.27 0.69
N MET A 252 1.83 -18.47 1.24
CA MET A 252 3.10 -18.94 1.79
C MET A 252 2.95 -19.87 3.00
N THR A 253 1.87 -19.73 3.76
CA THR A 253 1.55 -20.59 4.91
C THR A 253 0.73 -21.82 4.52
N GLY A 254 0.31 -21.94 3.25
CA GLY A 254 -0.53 -23.04 2.78
C GLY A 254 -1.99 -22.93 3.22
N LYS A 255 -2.40 -21.79 3.79
CA LYS A 255 -3.80 -21.52 4.14
C LYS A 255 -4.67 -21.41 2.89
N VAL A 256 -4.10 -20.96 1.78
CA VAL A 256 -4.76 -20.92 0.47
C VAL A 256 -3.93 -21.69 -0.57
N ASP A 257 -4.59 -22.67 -1.21
CA ASP A 257 -4.07 -23.28 -2.45
C ASP A 257 -4.36 -22.34 -3.63
N PHE A 258 -3.43 -21.43 -3.87
CA PHE A 258 -3.55 -20.44 -4.94
C PHE A 258 -3.67 -21.09 -6.32
N ALA A 259 -2.99 -22.21 -6.56
CA ALA A 259 -3.05 -22.89 -7.86
C ALA A 259 -4.46 -23.39 -8.16
N SER A 260 -5.11 -24.04 -7.19
CA SER A 260 -6.48 -24.51 -7.33
C SER A 260 -7.48 -23.35 -7.46
N LEU A 261 -7.31 -22.29 -6.65
CA LEU A 261 -8.14 -21.08 -6.74
C LEU A 261 -8.00 -20.41 -8.11
N PHE A 262 -6.77 -20.22 -8.58
CA PHE A 262 -6.47 -19.63 -9.89
C PHE A 262 -7.13 -20.45 -11.00
N LYS A 263 -6.96 -21.78 -11.01
CA LYS A 263 -7.57 -22.69 -12.00
C LYS A 263 -9.09 -22.58 -11.99
N TYR A 264 -9.70 -22.53 -10.81
CA TYR A 264 -11.15 -22.34 -10.66
C TYR A 264 -11.60 -21.00 -11.27
N LEU A 265 -10.95 -19.90 -10.91
CA LEU A 265 -11.31 -18.56 -11.42
C LEU A 265 -11.04 -18.41 -12.91
N ALA A 266 -9.93 -18.94 -13.42
CA ALA A 266 -9.61 -18.98 -14.85
C ALA A 266 -10.65 -19.77 -15.66
N SER A 267 -11.32 -20.76 -15.05
CA SER A 267 -12.41 -21.52 -15.68
C SER A 267 -13.75 -20.80 -15.67
N LYS A 268 -13.89 -19.73 -14.88
CA LYS A 268 -15.09 -18.90 -14.76
C LYS A 268 -14.85 -17.58 -15.50
N ASN A 269 -15.48 -17.40 -16.65
CA ASN A 269 -15.30 -16.26 -17.54
C ASN A 269 -15.14 -14.90 -16.82
N GLY A 270 -14.20 -14.06 -17.29
CA GLY A 270 -14.30 -12.61 -17.14
C GLY A 270 -13.03 -11.80 -16.87
N LYS A 271 -11.97 -12.34 -16.23
CA LYS A 271 -10.77 -11.53 -15.87
C LYS A 271 -9.44 -11.97 -16.48
N LEU A 272 -9.26 -13.25 -16.77
CA LEU A 272 -7.97 -13.81 -17.21
C LEU A 272 -7.94 -14.19 -18.70
N GLU A 273 -9.05 -14.02 -19.42
CA GLU A 273 -9.24 -14.53 -20.78
C GLU A 273 -8.23 -13.97 -21.77
N GLY A 274 -7.89 -12.67 -21.66
CA GLY A 274 -6.87 -12.06 -22.51
C GLY A 274 -5.47 -12.63 -22.29
N GLN A 275 -5.05 -12.79 -21.03
CA GLN A 275 -3.74 -13.37 -20.69
C GLN A 275 -3.65 -14.82 -21.16
N LEU A 276 -4.71 -15.60 -20.93
CA LEU A 276 -4.78 -17.00 -21.37
C LEU A 276 -4.81 -17.11 -22.91
N TYR A 277 -5.49 -16.20 -23.61
CA TYR A 277 -5.50 -16.19 -25.08
C TYR A 277 -4.11 -15.93 -25.63
N MET A 278 -3.42 -14.93 -25.09
CA MET A 278 -2.06 -14.61 -25.50
C MET A 278 -1.10 -15.76 -25.21
N TYR A 279 -1.20 -16.36 -24.02
CA TYR A 279 -0.39 -17.51 -23.65
C TYR A 279 -0.65 -18.72 -24.56
N GLU A 280 -1.91 -19.04 -24.88
CA GLU A 280 -2.26 -20.15 -25.78
C GLU A 280 -1.74 -19.94 -27.21
N ASN A 281 -1.68 -18.69 -27.66
CA ASN A 281 -1.24 -18.32 -29.01
C ASN A 281 0.24 -17.89 -29.07
N ASN A 282 1.01 -18.06 -28.00
CA ASN A 282 2.43 -17.63 -27.90
C ASN A 282 2.66 -16.16 -28.25
N ILE A 283 1.70 -15.30 -27.90
CA ILE A 283 1.79 -13.85 -28.11
C ILE A 283 2.54 -13.25 -26.92
N PRO A 284 3.70 -12.58 -27.14
CA PRO A 284 4.46 -11.95 -26.06
C PRO A 284 3.66 -10.85 -25.36
N LYS A 285 3.76 -10.76 -24.03
CA LYS A 285 3.06 -9.76 -23.21
C LYS A 285 3.43 -8.32 -23.59
N GLU A 286 4.65 -8.12 -24.05
CA GLU A 286 5.18 -6.85 -24.53
C GLU A 286 4.42 -6.33 -25.77
N SER A 287 3.74 -7.23 -26.49
CA SER A 287 2.95 -6.89 -27.67
C SER A 287 1.57 -6.33 -27.33
N ALA A 288 1.12 -6.39 -26.07
CA ALA A 288 -0.22 -5.96 -25.66
C ALA A 288 -0.31 -4.47 -25.29
N MET A 289 0.75 -3.88 -24.75
CA MET A 289 0.71 -2.49 -24.29
C MET A 289 0.45 -1.52 -25.45
N GLY A 290 -0.71 -0.85 -25.42
CA GLY A 290 -1.11 0.12 -26.46
C GLY A 290 -1.49 -0.50 -27.81
N ASN A 291 -1.57 -1.83 -27.90
CA ASN A 291 -1.90 -2.53 -29.14
C ASN A 291 -3.41 -2.76 -29.26
N TRP A 292 -4.10 -1.74 -29.77
CA TRP A 292 -5.55 -1.77 -29.99
C TRP A 292 -6.00 -2.88 -30.95
N ALA A 293 -5.15 -3.29 -31.89
CA ALA A 293 -5.47 -4.35 -32.84
C ALA A 293 -5.51 -5.72 -32.16
N LEU A 294 -4.52 -6.01 -31.31
CA LEU A 294 -4.49 -7.23 -30.51
C LEU A 294 -5.63 -7.26 -29.48
N ASP A 295 -5.93 -6.13 -28.83
CA ASP A 295 -7.08 -6.02 -27.91
C ASP A 295 -8.40 -6.30 -28.65
N ALA A 296 -8.58 -5.75 -29.85
CA ALA A 296 -9.75 -6.03 -30.69
C ALA A 296 -9.83 -7.50 -31.12
N GLU A 297 -8.70 -8.10 -31.50
CA GLU A 297 -8.61 -9.53 -31.85
C GLU A 297 -9.05 -10.42 -30.68
N ILE A 298 -8.48 -10.20 -29.49
CA ILE A 298 -8.81 -10.96 -28.28
C ILE A 298 -10.29 -10.81 -27.94
N LYS A 299 -10.81 -9.57 -27.93
CA LYS A 299 -12.23 -9.30 -27.68
C LYS A 299 -13.13 -9.99 -28.70
N GLN A 300 -12.75 -10.00 -29.97
CA GLN A 300 -13.50 -10.68 -31.02
C GLN A 300 -13.46 -12.20 -30.85
N ALA A 301 -12.31 -12.79 -30.50
CA ALA A 301 -12.20 -14.21 -30.22
C ALA A 301 -13.09 -14.63 -29.04
N ILE A 302 -13.07 -13.87 -27.94
CA ILE A 302 -13.93 -14.10 -26.77
C ILE A 302 -15.41 -13.97 -27.14
N ALA A 303 -15.78 -12.93 -27.90
CA ALA A 303 -17.16 -12.74 -28.39
C ALA A 303 -17.64 -13.89 -29.29
N ASN A 304 -16.71 -14.51 -30.03
CA ASN A 304 -16.96 -15.69 -30.85
C ASN A 304 -16.95 -17.01 -30.05
N GLY A 305 -16.89 -16.95 -28.71
CA GLY A 305 -16.98 -18.11 -27.84
C GLY A 305 -15.66 -18.82 -27.59
N TRP A 306 -14.51 -18.20 -27.90
CA TRP A 306 -13.22 -18.73 -27.49
C TRP A 306 -13.17 -18.89 -25.98
N LYS A 307 -12.59 -20.02 -25.53
CA LYS A 307 -12.28 -20.32 -24.13
C LYS A 307 -10.95 -21.03 -24.07
N ALA A 308 -10.14 -20.70 -23.06
CA ALA A 308 -8.88 -21.37 -22.83
C ALA A 308 -9.08 -22.88 -22.62
N LYS A 309 -8.19 -23.69 -23.19
CA LYS A 309 -8.22 -25.14 -22.97
C LYS A 309 -7.86 -25.44 -21.51
N PRO A 310 -8.42 -26.51 -20.89
CA PRO A 310 -8.03 -26.91 -19.54
C PRO A 310 -6.52 -27.14 -19.39
N SER A 311 -5.86 -27.66 -20.43
CA SER A 311 -4.40 -27.82 -20.46
C SER A 311 -3.66 -26.48 -20.42
N THR A 312 -4.16 -25.46 -21.13
CA THR A 312 -3.62 -24.09 -21.13
C THR A 312 -3.72 -23.47 -19.74
N ILE A 313 -4.90 -23.59 -19.11
CA ILE A 313 -5.13 -23.07 -17.75
C ILE A 313 -4.17 -23.76 -16.76
N ASN A 314 -4.02 -25.09 -16.86
CA ASN A 314 -3.12 -25.84 -15.99
C ASN A 314 -1.67 -25.41 -16.18
N SER A 315 -1.15 -25.38 -17.41
CA SER A 315 0.26 -25.03 -17.65
C SER A 315 0.56 -23.58 -17.31
N TYR A 316 -0.39 -22.66 -17.52
CA TYR A 316 -0.24 -21.26 -17.11
C TYR A 316 -0.20 -21.12 -15.58
N ALA A 317 -1.12 -21.78 -14.87
CA ALA A 317 -1.13 -21.78 -13.41
C ALA A 317 0.13 -22.41 -12.81
N ASP A 318 0.57 -23.55 -13.35
CA ASP A 318 1.78 -24.24 -12.90
C ASP A 318 3.02 -23.36 -13.15
N SER A 319 3.09 -22.66 -14.29
CA SER A 319 4.16 -21.70 -14.57
C SER A 319 4.19 -20.53 -13.58
N ILE A 320 3.03 -19.97 -13.20
CA ILE A 320 2.95 -18.93 -12.17
C ILE A 320 3.47 -19.47 -10.83
N MET A 321 3.06 -20.69 -10.45
CA MET A 321 3.48 -21.29 -9.18
C MET A 321 4.97 -21.59 -9.14
N ASP A 322 5.55 -22.11 -10.21
CA ASP A 322 6.99 -22.40 -10.28
C ASP A 322 7.81 -21.12 -10.14
N ARG A 323 7.44 -20.08 -10.88
CA ARG A 323 8.06 -18.76 -10.81
C ARG A 323 7.89 -18.11 -9.44
N LEU A 324 6.69 -18.17 -8.86
CA LEU A 324 6.39 -17.66 -7.54
C LEU A 324 7.23 -18.37 -6.46
N ASN A 325 7.27 -19.70 -6.48
CA ASN A 325 8.07 -20.49 -5.54
C ASN A 325 9.56 -20.17 -5.67
N ASN A 326 10.06 -20.03 -6.91
CA ASN A 326 11.44 -19.62 -7.16
C ASN A 326 11.74 -18.22 -6.59
N LEU A 327 10.87 -17.25 -6.84
CA LEU A 327 11.02 -15.88 -6.34
C LEU A 327 10.96 -15.83 -4.81
N ILE A 328 9.97 -16.49 -4.19
CA ILE A 328 9.80 -16.55 -2.73
C ILE A 328 11.03 -17.19 -2.09
N GLY A 329 11.55 -18.28 -2.66
CA GLY A 329 12.76 -18.95 -2.17
C GLY A 329 14.00 -18.04 -2.11
N GLN A 330 14.00 -16.93 -2.84
CA GLN A 330 15.11 -15.97 -2.89
C GLN A 330 14.86 -14.68 -2.09
N THR A 331 13.58 -14.34 -1.85
CA THR A 331 13.19 -12.99 -1.41
C THR A 331 12.48 -12.96 -0.06
N ARG A 332 11.92 -14.08 0.40
CA ARG A 332 11.18 -14.17 1.66
C ARG A 332 12.09 -13.85 2.86
N VAL A 333 11.51 -13.20 3.87
CA VAL A 333 12.17 -12.90 5.17
C VAL A 333 11.44 -13.47 6.36
#